data_AF-A0A1L7SIX3-F1
#
_entry.id   AF-A0A1L7SIX3-F1
#
_cell.length_a   1.000
_cell.length_b   1.000
_cell.length_c   1.000
_cell.angle_alpha   90.00
_cell.angle_beta   90.00
_cell.angle_gamma   90.00
#
_symmetry.space_group_name_H-M   'P 1'
#
loop_
_entity.id
_entity.type
_entity.pdbx_description
1 polymer ?
#
loop_
_entity_poly.entity_id
_entity_poly.type
_entity_poly.pdbx_seq_one_letter_code
_entity_poly.pdbx_strand_id
1 'polypeptide(L)'
;MSSTLQSPSRLGLKLQDYDQVIALSQGNINETLELHFMRNEKLHEFKAMFPTYGLKGTLSSPSVHLIDKENADQAIFYLNFESGTYYYFEQPSDTPQYDEDGFPLPVGQPTRVKIDVSDWSLAFFVDFSFKRMATVPDKIRNAIELPGSYSVNQLLIDFGTPEILNIAWDHCSTPGVPEAQKATCRAEIRMFLGTYLESVLLKENDHNILGYTVKIDAPPDGETVEKRLKGVFEKAPHFPPTSVRLQTINYRPDGREVQAGGEKSHHNAFLFTEMTQFRKMPNQDLQWSGDWFYGGIGGTLAMSRQIFLDQYLAEKLQPAIAGPWKMANHIGNTCTQFSDEVLKLDFGGDREWILKRSRDTSLNVRRGAGVQLTYHDVDENSARWGDDKEESVKPLAAMEHYWYNKAELSCVIEPQVGTGKIVITADLKTDTQRTVKSKVGSSDFQLVCKIQWSTTIDLRAIETDAKLLVGVESKKPIVNVDIVRDTANVDGTGEAAEQWEKWIQEAAAHRKKRPLKKSIETHIEMFQNWSGNLAHNLEEALNQQGRFIFPGGGTFDMKDPIFSKEGDLLIGLTFREGE
;
A
#
# COMPACT_ATOMS: atom_id res chain seq x y z
N MET A 1 -10.23 -17.71 18.91
CA MET A 1 -11.03 -17.43 17.69
C MET A 1 -10.05 -16.91 16.66
N SER A 2 -9.94 -17.58 15.50
CA SER A 2 -9.11 -17.07 14.41
C SER A 2 -9.70 -15.73 13.94
N SER A 3 -8.89 -14.67 13.90
CA SER A 3 -9.29 -13.38 13.37
C SER A 3 -9.71 -13.54 11.91
N THR A 4 -10.87 -12.96 11.57
CA THR A 4 -11.35 -12.92 10.18
C THR A 4 -10.74 -11.74 9.44
N LEU A 5 -10.69 -11.82 8.10
CA LEU A 5 -10.19 -10.76 7.22
C LEU A 5 -10.82 -9.38 7.53
N GLN A 6 -12.10 -9.35 7.88
CA GLN A 6 -12.86 -8.12 8.18
C GLN A 6 -13.11 -7.92 9.68
N SER A 7 -12.31 -8.54 10.54
CA SER A 7 -12.49 -8.38 11.98
C SER A 7 -12.34 -6.91 12.40
N PRO A 8 -13.16 -6.41 13.36
CA PRO A 8 -13.07 -5.04 13.81
C PRO A 8 -11.68 -4.63 14.32
N SER A 9 -10.94 -5.59 14.90
CA SER A 9 -9.54 -5.40 15.34
C SER A 9 -8.62 -5.13 14.14
N ARG A 10 -8.64 -5.97 13.11
CA ARG A 10 -7.84 -5.77 11.89
C ARG A 10 -8.17 -4.47 11.18
N LEU A 11 -9.46 -4.13 11.06
CA LEU A 11 -9.89 -2.86 10.45
C LEU A 11 -9.50 -1.63 11.28
N GLY A 12 -9.17 -1.82 12.56
CA GLY A 12 -8.68 -0.78 13.46
C GLY A 12 -7.17 -0.55 13.41
N LEU A 13 -6.42 -1.35 12.64
CA LEU A 13 -4.98 -1.17 12.46
C LEU A 13 -4.64 0.25 12.00
N LYS A 14 -3.59 0.81 12.60
CA LYS A 14 -3.07 2.14 12.28
C LYS A 14 -1.57 2.07 12.06
N LEU A 15 -1.11 2.73 10.99
CA LEU A 15 0.31 2.87 10.69
C LEU A 15 0.96 4.08 11.36
N GLN A 16 0.18 4.91 12.05
CA GLN A 16 0.65 6.12 12.72
C GLN A 16 1.36 7.04 11.70
N ASP A 17 2.68 7.20 11.82
CA ASP A 17 3.50 8.06 10.96
C ASP A 17 4.36 7.26 9.96
N TYR A 18 4.21 5.93 9.88
CA TYR A 18 4.96 5.09 8.96
C TYR A 18 4.30 5.00 7.58
N ASP A 19 5.13 4.87 6.55
CA ASP A 19 4.69 4.80 5.16
C ASP A 19 4.17 3.43 4.81
N GLN A 20 4.93 2.42 5.24
CA GLN A 20 4.67 1.01 5.00
C GLN A 20 5.11 0.21 6.22
N VAL A 21 4.40 -0.90 6.48
CA VAL A 21 4.77 -1.88 7.49
C VAL A 21 4.59 -3.27 6.91
N ILE A 22 5.63 -4.09 6.97
CA ILE A 22 5.52 -5.54 6.74
C ILE A 22 5.52 -6.21 8.11
N ALA A 23 4.49 -6.99 8.41
CA ALA A 23 4.38 -7.78 9.62
C ALA A 23 4.47 -9.26 9.28
N LEU A 24 5.31 -10.00 10.01
CA LEU A 24 5.41 -11.46 9.97
C LEU A 24 5.08 -12.02 11.35
N SER A 25 4.29 -13.08 11.39
CA SER A 25 3.90 -13.72 12.64
C SER A 25 5.05 -14.57 13.18
N GLN A 26 5.15 -14.68 14.50
CA GLN A 26 6.06 -15.62 15.15
C GLN A 26 5.82 -17.05 14.66
N GLY A 27 4.56 -17.42 14.42
CA GLY A 27 4.19 -18.70 13.81
C GLY A 27 4.91 -18.92 12.48
N ASN A 28 4.80 -17.97 11.54
CA ASN A 28 5.45 -18.05 10.23
C ASN A 28 6.97 -18.12 10.33
N ILE A 29 7.58 -17.39 11.26
CA ILE A 29 9.03 -17.45 11.47
C ILE A 29 9.43 -18.85 11.95
N ASN A 30 8.69 -19.41 12.91
CA ASN A 30 8.97 -20.75 13.45
C ASN A 30 8.75 -21.85 12.40
N GLU A 31 7.71 -21.76 11.58
CA GLU A 31 7.50 -22.68 10.45
C GLU A 31 8.66 -22.61 9.45
N THR A 32 9.15 -21.40 9.15
CA THR A 32 10.31 -21.21 8.27
C THR A 32 11.58 -21.82 8.87
N LEU A 33 11.82 -21.61 10.17
CA LEU A 33 12.94 -22.22 10.90
C LEU A 33 12.86 -23.74 10.91
N GLU A 34 11.67 -24.31 11.07
CA GLU A 34 11.44 -25.75 11.00
C GLU A 34 11.78 -26.31 9.62
N LEU A 35 11.34 -25.66 8.54
CA LEU A 35 11.69 -26.06 7.18
C LEU A 35 13.22 -26.01 6.95
N HIS A 36 13.91 -24.98 7.43
CA HIS A 36 15.37 -24.91 7.35
C HIS A 36 16.06 -26.01 8.15
N PHE A 37 15.56 -26.28 9.36
CA PHE A 37 16.06 -27.35 10.22
C PHE A 37 15.91 -28.71 9.54
N MET A 38 14.74 -29.02 8.97
CA MET A 38 14.48 -30.29 8.28
C MET A 38 15.36 -30.50 7.04
N ARG A 39 15.79 -29.42 6.38
CA ARG A 39 16.66 -29.48 5.18
C ARG A 39 18.14 -29.61 5.52
N ASN A 40 18.57 -29.35 6.75
CA ASN A 40 19.97 -29.33 7.14
C ASN A 40 20.26 -30.24 8.34
N GLU A 41 20.70 -31.48 8.04
CA GLU A 41 21.03 -32.51 9.04
C GLU A 41 22.10 -32.07 10.04
N LYS A 42 22.98 -31.12 9.69
CA LYS A 42 24.01 -30.62 10.63
C LYS A 42 23.43 -29.87 11.81
N LEU A 43 22.22 -29.32 11.67
CA LEU A 43 21.52 -28.63 12.75
C LEU A 43 20.92 -29.62 13.78
N HIS A 44 20.82 -30.91 13.44
CA HIS A 44 20.14 -31.90 14.29
C HIS A 44 21.01 -32.37 15.44
N GLU A 45 22.34 -32.29 15.32
CA GLU A 45 23.27 -32.76 16.35
C GLU A 45 23.82 -31.61 17.18
N PHE A 46 23.63 -31.68 18.50
CA PHE A 46 24.34 -30.83 19.45
C PHE A 46 25.54 -31.58 20.03
N LYS A 47 26.73 -30.99 19.97
CA LYS A 47 27.94 -31.58 20.57
C LYS A 47 28.88 -30.51 21.11
N ALA A 48 29.07 -30.49 22.42
CA ALA A 48 30.08 -29.69 23.10
C ALA A 48 30.73 -30.52 24.21
N MET A 49 32.00 -30.89 24.01
CA MET A 49 32.71 -31.86 24.84
C MET A 49 33.96 -31.22 25.44
N PHE A 50 34.14 -31.35 26.76
CA PHE A 50 35.27 -30.85 27.51
C PHE A 50 35.90 -31.98 28.37
N PRO A 51 37.11 -31.79 28.92
CA PRO A 51 37.79 -32.84 29.67
C PRO A 51 36.98 -33.39 30.85
N THR A 52 36.28 -32.52 31.56
CA THR A 52 35.60 -32.86 32.82
C THR A 52 34.07 -32.81 32.74
N TYR A 53 33.51 -32.37 31.62
CA TYR A 53 32.07 -32.28 31.41
C TYR A 53 31.74 -32.23 29.92
N GLY A 54 30.50 -32.48 29.54
CA GLY A 54 30.10 -32.39 28.14
C GLY A 54 28.61 -32.59 27.95
N LEU A 55 28.11 -32.07 26.83
CA LEU A 55 26.73 -32.18 26.39
C LEU A 55 26.71 -32.66 24.94
N LYS A 56 26.06 -33.79 24.71
CA LYS A 56 25.81 -34.31 23.36
C LYS A 56 24.36 -34.76 23.25
N GLY A 57 23.69 -34.44 22.15
CA GLY A 57 22.31 -34.87 21.92
C GLY A 57 21.82 -34.59 20.52
N THR A 58 20.58 -35.00 20.26
CA THR A 58 19.81 -34.60 19.09
C THR A 58 18.85 -33.50 19.48
N LEU A 59 18.69 -32.51 18.60
CA LEU A 59 17.79 -31.38 18.77
C LEU A 59 16.48 -31.65 18.03
N SER A 60 15.38 -31.12 18.54
CA SER A 60 14.19 -30.89 17.73
C SER A 60 14.31 -29.54 17.00
N SER A 61 13.36 -29.23 16.12
CA SER A 61 13.33 -27.93 15.44
C SER A 61 13.46 -26.76 16.44
N PRO A 62 14.33 -25.78 16.16
CA PRO A 62 14.42 -24.58 16.95
C PRO A 62 13.17 -23.72 16.79
N SER A 63 12.98 -22.80 17.72
CA SER A 63 11.90 -21.81 17.64
C SER A 63 12.33 -20.47 18.24
N VAL A 64 11.67 -19.40 17.83
CA VAL A 64 11.80 -18.07 18.42
C VAL A 64 10.54 -17.67 19.17
N HIS A 65 10.75 -16.88 20.21
CA HIS A 65 9.71 -16.12 20.89
C HIS A 65 10.02 -14.63 20.79
N LEU A 66 9.14 -13.90 20.11
CA LEU A 66 9.24 -12.45 19.98
C LEU A 66 8.83 -11.78 21.29
N ILE A 67 9.56 -10.76 21.72
CA ILE A 67 9.37 -10.06 22.99
C ILE A 67 9.13 -8.56 22.75
N ASP A 68 8.27 -7.93 23.54
CA ASP A 68 7.83 -6.52 23.39
C ASP A 68 8.38 -5.66 24.55
N LYS A 69 9.71 -5.56 24.65
CA LYS A 69 10.41 -4.79 25.70
C LYS A 69 11.39 -3.79 25.07
N GLU A 70 12.12 -3.04 25.91
CA GLU A 70 13.07 -1.97 25.55
C GLU A 70 14.06 -2.32 24.40
N ASN A 71 14.21 -3.60 24.08
CA ASN A 71 14.96 -4.13 22.93
C ASN A 71 13.98 -4.74 21.90
N ALA A 72 13.29 -3.89 21.13
CA ALA A 72 12.31 -4.32 20.12
C ALA A 72 12.94 -5.04 18.90
N ASP A 73 14.26 -5.18 18.89
CA ASP A 73 15.06 -5.89 17.90
C ASP A 73 15.54 -7.26 18.39
N GLN A 74 15.06 -7.73 19.55
CA GLN A 74 15.45 -9.02 20.12
C GLN A 74 14.35 -10.08 20.10
N ALA A 75 14.76 -11.35 20.11
CA ALA A 75 13.92 -12.51 20.37
C ALA A 75 14.61 -13.49 21.32
N ILE A 76 13.82 -14.38 21.93
CA ILE A 76 14.35 -15.54 22.66
C ILE A 76 14.39 -16.72 21.70
N PHE A 77 15.58 -17.26 21.47
CA PHE A 77 15.78 -18.45 20.65
C PHE A 77 15.85 -19.70 21.54
N TYR A 78 15.14 -20.77 21.15
CA TYR A 78 15.06 -22.02 21.89
C TYR A 78 15.76 -23.15 21.14
N LEU A 79 16.62 -23.86 21.87
CA LEU A 79 17.17 -25.15 21.49
C LEU A 79 16.57 -26.22 22.39
N ASN A 80 15.77 -27.09 21.80
CA ASN A 80 15.09 -28.17 22.51
C ASN A 80 15.78 -29.49 22.16
N PHE A 81 16.11 -30.27 23.18
CA PHE A 81 16.72 -31.58 23.01
C PHE A 81 15.64 -32.63 22.88
N GLU A 82 15.75 -33.50 21.88
CA GLU A 82 14.89 -34.69 21.73
C GLU A 82 15.52 -35.88 22.48
N SER A 83 16.85 -35.99 22.46
CA SER A 83 17.58 -37.01 23.19
C SER A 83 19.01 -36.56 23.48
N GLY A 84 19.68 -37.18 24.45
CA GLY A 84 21.11 -36.97 24.62
C GLY A 84 21.63 -37.30 26.00
N THR A 85 22.79 -36.75 26.33
CA THR A 85 23.40 -36.90 27.64
C THR A 85 24.26 -35.68 27.99
N TYR A 86 24.01 -35.13 29.17
CA TYR A 86 24.93 -34.27 29.89
C TYR A 86 25.75 -35.15 30.85
N TYR A 87 27.06 -34.97 30.89
CA TYR A 87 27.90 -35.65 31.87
C TYR A 87 28.87 -34.68 32.54
N TYR A 88 29.22 -35.00 33.78
CA TYR A 88 30.25 -34.31 34.56
C TYR A 88 30.92 -35.30 35.54
N PHE A 89 32.06 -34.91 36.10
CA PHE A 89 32.74 -35.67 37.17
C PHE A 89 32.61 -34.96 38.53
N GLU A 90 32.41 -35.72 39.60
CA GLU A 90 32.18 -35.17 40.95
C GLU A 90 33.44 -34.61 41.65
N GLN A 91 34.66 -34.92 41.19
CA GLN A 91 35.91 -34.45 41.79
C GLN A 91 36.88 -33.84 40.74
N PRO A 92 37.39 -32.61 40.92
CA PRO A 92 38.23 -31.93 39.92
C PRO A 92 39.67 -32.44 39.75
N SER A 93 40.21 -33.24 40.69
CA SER A 93 41.61 -33.71 40.66
C SER A 93 41.87 -34.84 39.64
N ASP A 94 40.84 -35.28 38.92
CA ASP A 94 40.82 -36.52 38.15
C ASP A 94 40.76 -36.24 36.64
N THR A 95 41.68 -35.42 36.10
CA THR A 95 41.76 -35.13 34.66
C THR A 95 42.12 -36.40 33.87
N PRO A 96 41.29 -36.86 32.92
CA PRO A 96 41.55 -38.10 32.18
C PRO A 96 42.58 -37.93 31.04
N GLN A 97 43.34 -38.98 30.70
CA GLN A 97 44.00 -39.11 29.39
C GLN A 97 42.95 -39.50 28.34
N TYR A 98 43.02 -39.10 27.08
CA TYR A 98 41.99 -39.45 26.08
C TYR A 98 42.34 -40.72 25.29
N ASP A 99 41.34 -41.51 24.87
CA ASP A 99 41.47 -42.57 23.88
C ASP A 99 41.40 -42.04 22.44
N GLU A 100 41.62 -42.93 21.46
CA GLU A 100 41.68 -42.60 20.03
C GLU A 100 40.36 -42.04 19.46
N ASP A 101 39.23 -42.24 20.16
CA ASP A 101 37.90 -41.72 19.80
C ASP A 101 37.54 -40.42 20.55
N GLY A 102 38.48 -39.88 21.35
CA GLY A 102 38.33 -38.64 22.10
C GLY A 102 37.57 -38.78 23.42
N PHE A 103 37.46 -40.00 23.96
CA PHE A 103 36.85 -40.25 25.26
C PHE A 103 37.88 -40.33 26.40
N PRO A 104 37.54 -39.88 27.62
CA PRO A 104 38.44 -39.93 28.76
C PRO A 104 38.72 -41.36 29.30
N LEU A 105 39.99 -41.71 29.47
CA LEU A 105 40.57 -42.88 30.15
C LEU A 105 40.82 -42.58 31.65
N PRO A 106 40.35 -43.42 32.59
CA PRO A 106 40.41 -43.14 34.02
C PRO A 106 41.78 -43.45 34.68
N VAL A 107 42.26 -42.57 35.57
CA VAL A 107 43.25 -42.86 36.62
C VAL A 107 42.54 -42.76 37.98
N GLY A 108 42.25 -43.90 38.62
CA GLY A 108 41.18 -44.01 39.64
C GLY A 108 39.81 -44.16 38.98
N GLN A 109 38.75 -44.66 39.64
CA GLN A 109 37.40 -44.67 39.04
C GLN A 109 36.66 -43.38 39.40
N PRO A 110 36.80 -42.27 38.63
CA PRO A 110 35.95 -41.12 38.84
C PRO A 110 34.51 -41.52 38.49
N THR A 111 33.57 -41.21 39.39
CA THR A 111 32.16 -41.47 39.15
C THR A 111 31.67 -40.46 38.12
N ARG A 112 31.59 -40.89 36.85
CA ARG A 112 30.96 -40.11 35.79
C ARG A 112 29.45 -40.11 36.02
N VAL A 113 28.90 -38.95 36.33
CA VAL A 113 27.45 -38.76 36.39
C VAL A 113 26.96 -38.50 34.97
N LYS A 114 25.87 -39.18 34.59
CA LYS A 114 25.19 -38.97 33.32
C LYS A 114 23.75 -38.58 33.60
N ILE A 115 23.30 -37.52 32.94
CA ILE A 115 21.94 -36.99 33.04
C ILE A 115 21.35 -37.04 31.63
N ASP A 116 20.16 -37.63 31.52
CA ASP A 116 19.37 -37.59 30.29
C ASP A 116 18.88 -36.16 30.05
N VAL A 117 18.93 -35.73 28.78
CA VAL A 117 18.62 -34.36 28.38
C VAL A 117 17.43 -34.28 27.43
N SER A 118 16.68 -35.37 27.20
CA SER A 118 15.50 -35.39 26.32
C SER A 118 14.41 -34.37 26.66
N ASP A 119 14.40 -33.82 27.88
CA ASP A 119 13.46 -32.79 28.32
C ASP A 119 14.15 -31.43 28.58
N TRP A 120 15.38 -31.26 28.08
CA TRP A 120 16.12 -30.00 28.22
C TRP A 120 15.70 -28.99 27.15
N SER A 121 15.54 -27.75 27.58
CA SER A 121 15.34 -26.59 26.70
C SER A 121 16.32 -25.49 27.11
N LEU A 122 17.14 -25.05 26.18
CA LEU A 122 18.09 -23.95 26.37
C LEU A 122 17.59 -22.74 25.61
N ALA A 123 17.49 -21.61 26.30
CA ALA A 123 16.94 -20.37 25.75
C ALA A 123 17.93 -19.21 25.92
N PHE A 124 18.13 -18.43 24.87
CA PHE A 124 19.04 -17.27 24.89
C PHE A 124 18.52 -16.14 24.01
N PHE A 125 18.95 -14.92 24.31
CA PHE A 125 18.56 -13.76 23.52
C PHE A 125 19.37 -13.71 22.21
N VAL A 126 18.69 -13.37 21.13
CA VAL A 126 19.26 -13.14 19.80
C VAL A 126 18.76 -11.81 19.26
N ASP A 127 19.62 -11.09 18.55
CA ASP A 127 19.27 -9.85 17.89
C ASP A 127 18.83 -10.12 16.45
N PHE A 128 17.92 -9.31 15.94
CA PHE A 128 17.66 -9.21 14.51
C PHE A 128 18.54 -8.12 13.92
N SER A 129 19.40 -8.48 12.98
CA SER A 129 20.32 -7.52 12.37
C SER A 129 20.22 -7.51 10.85
N PHE A 130 20.61 -6.37 10.27
CA PHE A 130 20.77 -6.23 8.84
C PHE A 130 22.23 -6.38 8.45
N LYS A 131 22.54 -7.37 7.61
CA LYS A 131 23.84 -7.49 6.97
C LYS A 131 23.75 -7.03 5.52
N ARG A 132 24.43 -5.93 5.22
CA ARG A 132 24.53 -5.44 3.83
C ARG A 132 25.29 -6.45 2.99
N MET A 133 24.70 -6.88 1.88
CA MET A 133 25.37 -7.79 0.96
C MET A 133 26.41 -7.06 0.12
N ALA A 134 27.61 -7.64 0.02
CA ALA A 134 28.65 -7.14 -0.89
C ALA A 134 28.33 -7.46 -2.37
N THR A 135 27.61 -8.56 -2.63
CA THR A 135 27.18 -8.95 -3.98
C THR A 135 25.71 -9.36 -3.92
N VAL A 136 24.88 -8.73 -4.75
CA VAL A 136 23.45 -9.02 -4.81
C VAL A 136 23.21 -10.25 -5.70
N PRO A 137 22.49 -11.29 -5.22
CA PRO A 137 22.13 -12.46 -6.02
C PRO A 137 21.40 -12.10 -7.31
N ASP A 138 21.67 -12.80 -8.41
CA ASP A 138 21.10 -12.47 -9.73
C ASP A 138 19.57 -12.50 -9.75
N LYS A 139 18.93 -13.40 -8.98
CA LYS A 139 17.47 -13.45 -8.83
C LYS A 139 16.90 -12.13 -8.27
N ILE A 140 17.55 -11.58 -7.24
CA ILE A 140 17.16 -10.31 -6.61
C ILE A 140 17.48 -9.14 -7.54
N ARG A 141 18.67 -9.18 -8.18
CA ARG A 141 19.10 -8.16 -9.14
C ARG A 141 18.13 -8.02 -10.33
N ASN A 142 17.70 -9.16 -10.87
CA ASN A 142 16.77 -9.24 -12.00
C ASN A 142 15.35 -8.84 -11.62
N ALA A 143 14.97 -8.92 -10.34
CA ALA A 143 13.65 -8.50 -9.86
C ALA A 143 13.55 -6.97 -9.63
N ILE A 144 14.66 -6.30 -9.34
CA ILE A 144 14.67 -4.87 -8.96
C ILE A 144 15.11 -3.96 -10.13
N GLU A 145 15.81 -4.52 -11.14
CA GLU A 145 16.23 -3.86 -12.40
C GLU A 145 16.83 -2.43 -12.27
N LEU A 146 17.43 -2.06 -11.12
CA LEU A 146 18.02 -0.73 -10.85
C LEU A 146 19.53 -0.78 -10.49
N PRO A 147 20.45 -1.20 -11.39
CA PRO A 147 21.86 -1.35 -11.05
C PRO A 147 22.47 -0.06 -10.45
N GLY A 148 23.06 -0.16 -9.25
CA GLY A 148 23.89 0.90 -8.67
C GLY A 148 23.20 1.95 -7.79
N SER A 149 21.89 1.83 -7.47
CA SER A 149 21.17 2.79 -6.60
C SER A 149 20.48 2.17 -5.37
N TYR A 150 20.67 0.88 -5.08
CA TYR A 150 20.07 0.21 -3.93
C TYR A 150 21.07 -0.64 -3.14
N SER A 151 20.82 -0.78 -1.84
CA SER A 151 21.43 -1.76 -0.96
C SER A 151 20.46 -2.92 -0.74
N VAL A 152 20.97 -4.16 -0.82
CA VAL A 152 20.23 -5.35 -0.37
C VAL A 152 20.81 -5.75 0.98
N ASN A 153 19.94 -5.80 1.98
CA ASN A 153 20.31 -6.27 3.31
C ASN A 153 19.67 -7.63 3.54
N GLN A 154 20.47 -8.57 4.03
CA GLN A 154 19.97 -9.81 4.60
C GLN A 154 19.43 -9.50 5.99
N LEU A 155 18.22 -9.96 6.27
CA LEU A 155 17.72 -10.07 7.63
C LEU A 155 18.31 -11.33 8.23
N LEU A 156 19.02 -11.19 9.34
CA LEU A 156 19.65 -12.29 10.05
C LEU A 156 19.08 -12.40 11.46
N ILE A 157 19.00 -13.63 11.96
CA ILE A 157 19.15 -13.87 13.40
C ILE A 157 20.65 -13.78 13.68
N ASP A 158 21.05 -12.77 14.45
CA ASP A 158 22.45 -12.57 14.79
C ASP A 158 22.84 -13.47 15.95
N PHE A 159 23.53 -14.57 15.62
CA PHE A 159 24.15 -15.46 16.57
C PHE A 159 25.59 -15.07 16.89
N GLY A 160 26.09 -13.94 16.39
CA GLY A 160 27.49 -13.51 16.45
C GLY A 160 27.75 -12.32 17.37
N THR A 161 26.72 -11.75 18.00
CA THR A 161 26.92 -10.64 18.94
C THR A 161 27.68 -11.13 20.20
N PRO A 162 28.56 -10.30 20.79
CA PRO A 162 29.26 -10.61 22.06
C PRO A 162 28.31 -10.94 23.24
N GLU A 163 27.00 -10.72 23.05
CA GLU A 163 25.92 -10.91 24.00
C GLU A 163 25.29 -12.31 24.00
N ILE A 164 25.80 -13.29 23.25
CA ILE A 164 25.38 -14.72 23.33
C ILE A 164 25.44 -15.29 24.78
N LEU A 165 26.18 -14.63 25.67
CA LEU A 165 26.22 -14.91 27.11
C LEU A 165 24.93 -14.49 27.86
N ASN A 166 24.03 -13.78 27.21
CA ASN A 166 22.72 -13.38 27.73
C ASN A 166 21.72 -14.53 27.57
N ILE A 167 21.94 -15.56 28.38
CA ILE A 167 21.04 -16.70 28.48
C ILE A 167 19.74 -16.24 29.15
N ALA A 168 18.61 -16.59 28.55
CA ALA A 168 17.29 -16.36 29.11
C ALA A 168 17.00 -17.44 30.16
N TRP A 169 17.65 -17.34 31.33
CA TRP A 169 17.62 -18.39 32.35
C TRP A 169 16.21 -18.73 32.84
N ASP A 170 15.31 -17.75 32.87
CA ASP A 170 13.90 -17.96 33.26
C ASP A 170 13.11 -18.79 32.24
N HIS A 171 13.67 -18.97 31.04
CA HIS A 171 13.12 -19.77 29.94
C HIS A 171 13.89 -21.09 29.71
N CYS A 172 14.99 -21.32 30.44
CA CYS A 172 15.75 -22.57 30.37
C CYS A 172 15.14 -23.64 31.29
N SER A 173 15.11 -24.88 30.82
CA SER A 173 14.70 -26.05 31.58
C SER A 173 15.79 -27.12 31.53
N THR A 174 16.30 -27.50 32.71
CA THR A 174 17.34 -28.55 32.84
C THR A 174 16.97 -29.56 33.92
N PRO A 175 15.89 -30.35 33.72
CA PRO A 175 15.47 -31.36 34.67
C PRO A 175 16.56 -32.42 34.89
N GLY A 176 16.53 -33.05 36.06
CA GLY A 176 17.49 -34.10 36.44
C GLY A 176 18.84 -33.61 36.98
N VAL A 177 19.16 -32.31 36.89
CA VAL A 177 20.37 -31.75 37.49
C VAL A 177 20.23 -31.64 39.01
N PRO A 178 21.09 -32.29 39.82
CA PRO A 178 21.06 -32.18 41.27
C PRO A 178 21.23 -30.72 41.74
N GLU A 179 20.56 -30.34 42.83
CA GLU A 179 20.58 -28.96 43.34
C GLU A 179 22.01 -28.42 43.55
N ALA A 180 22.90 -29.26 44.08
CA ALA A 180 24.31 -28.91 44.30
C ALA A 180 25.08 -28.62 43.00
N GLN A 181 24.63 -29.17 41.86
CA GLN A 181 25.30 -29.04 40.55
C GLN A 181 24.67 -27.96 39.67
N LYS A 182 23.49 -27.42 40.01
CA LYS A 182 22.77 -26.45 39.16
C LYS A 182 23.59 -25.22 38.81
N ALA A 183 24.33 -24.66 39.77
CA ALA A 183 25.17 -23.48 39.53
C ALA A 183 26.31 -23.77 38.55
N THR A 184 26.98 -24.92 38.69
CA THR A 184 28.06 -25.37 37.81
C THR A 184 27.52 -25.66 36.41
N CYS A 185 26.43 -26.42 36.32
CA CYS A 185 25.75 -26.72 35.05
C CYS A 185 25.36 -25.43 34.30
N ARG A 186 24.85 -24.41 35.00
CA ARG A 186 24.57 -23.09 34.39
C ARG A 186 25.82 -22.42 33.83
N ALA A 187 26.97 -22.50 34.51
CA ALA A 187 28.21 -21.97 33.98
C ALA A 187 28.69 -22.75 32.74
N GLU A 188 28.54 -24.07 32.73
CA GLU A 188 28.92 -24.95 31.62
C GLU A 188 28.02 -24.76 30.39
N ILE A 189 26.72 -24.51 30.56
CA ILE A 189 25.79 -24.23 29.45
C ILE A 189 26.26 -23.07 28.58
N ARG A 190 26.85 -22.02 29.18
CA ARG A 190 27.44 -20.92 28.41
C ARG A 190 28.54 -21.41 27.46
N MET A 191 29.41 -22.30 27.96
CA MET A 191 30.48 -22.90 27.17
C MET A 191 29.95 -23.84 26.09
N PHE A 192 28.90 -24.61 26.42
CA PHE A 192 28.24 -25.49 25.45
C PHE A 192 27.64 -24.71 24.29
N LEU A 193 26.86 -23.67 24.58
CA LEU A 193 26.24 -22.82 23.56
C LEU A 193 27.29 -22.14 22.69
N GLY A 194 28.34 -21.55 23.30
CA GLY A 194 29.43 -20.93 22.54
C GLY A 194 30.11 -21.91 21.58
N THR A 195 30.42 -23.12 22.05
CA THR A 195 31.04 -24.16 21.22
C THR A 195 30.14 -24.60 20.07
N TYR A 196 28.85 -24.83 20.35
CA TYR A 196 27.88 -25.24 19.33
C TYR A 196 27.70 -24.16 18.27
N LEU A 197 27.46 -22.92 18.67
CA LEU A 197 27.26 -21.77 17.77
C LEU A 197 28.48 -21.53 16.88
N GLU A 198 29.70 -21.57 17.44
CA GLU A 198 30.95 -21.47 16.67
C GLU A 198 31.13 -22.62 15.67
N SER A 199 30.68 -23.83 16.01
CA SER A 199 30.88 -25.01 15.18
C SER A 199 29.89 -25.12 14.02
N VAL A 200 28.65 -24.68 14.21
CA VAL A 200 27.54 -24.90 13.25
C VAL A 200 27.04 -23.59 12.66
N LEU A 201 26.73 -22.59 13.48
CA LEU A 201 25.96 -21.41 13.06
C LEU A 201 26.85 -20.24 12.59
N LEU A 202 28.09 -20.13 13.06
CA LEU A 202 29.01 -19.05 12.67
C LEU A 202 29.96 -19.39 11.52
N LYS A 203 30.15 -20.69 11.21
CA LYS A 203 31.04 -21.13 10.10
C LYS A 203 30.35 -21.15 8.74
N GLU A 204 29.04 -21.33 8.70
CA GLU A 204 28.25 -21.40 7.46
C GLU A 204 27.23 -20.24 7.46
N ASN A 205 27.48 -19.21 6.64
CA ASN A 205 26.79 -17.90 6.65
C ASN A 205 25.31 -17.91 6.19
N ASP A 206 24.74 -19.07 5.84
CA ASP A 206 23.45 -19.15 5.16
C ASP A 206 22.30 -19.63 6.07
N HIS A 207 22.58 -20.14 7.26
CA HIS A 207 21.59 -20.81 8.12
C HIS A 207 20.79 -19.89 9.03
N ASN A 208 21.16 -18.62 9.10
CA ASN A 208 20.54 -17.62 9.96
C ASN A 208 19.81 -16.51 9.19
N ILE A 209 19.67 -16.66 7.87
CA ILE A 209 18.98 -15.69 7.01
C ILE A 209 17.47 -15.94 7.08
N LEU A 210 16.72 -14.96 7.60
CA LEU A 210 15.25 -14.98 7.60
C LEU A 210 14.64 -14.37 6.35
N GLY A 211 15.41 -13.59 5.60
CA GLY A 211 14.95 -12.99 4.36
C GLY A 211 15.86 -11.87 3.85
N TYR A 212 15.36 -11.14 2.86
CA TYR A 212 16.07 -10.03 2.23
C TYR A 212 15.17 -8.80 2.22
N THR A 213 15.75 -7.64 2.53
CA THR A 213 15.13 -6.34 2.30
C THR A 213 15.95 -5.55 1.30
N VAL A 214 15.28 -4.73 0.51
CA VAL A 214 15.89 -3.87 -0.50
C VAL A 214 15.66 -2.45 -0.06
N LYS A 215 16.72 -1.68 0.13
CA LYS A 215 16.68 -0.26 0.50
C LYS A 215 17.29 0.58 -0.61
N ILE A 216 16.70 1.73 -0.91
CA ILE A 216 17.34 2.73 -1.77
C ILE A 216 18.23 3.65 -0.92
N ASP A 217 19.49 3.78 -1.33
CA ASP A 217 20.46 4.66 -0.69
C ASP A 217 20.31 6.09 -1.24
N ALA A 218 20.59 7.11 -0.40
CA ALA A 218 20.57 8.50 -0.83
C ALA A 218 21.62 8.75 -1.94
N PRO A 219 21.28 9.46 -3.02
CA PRO A 219 22.23 9.81 -4.06
C PRO A 219 23.42 10.61 -3.49
N PRO A 220 24.68 10.31 -3.88
CA PRO A 220 25.84 11.09 -3.43
C PRO A 220 25.83 12.55 -3.92
N ASP A 221 25.08 12.82 -4.99
CA ASP A 221 25.02 14.09 -5.73
C ASP A 221 23.84 14.99 -5.33
N GLY A 222 22.97 14.53 -4.43
CA GLY A 222 21.81 15.29 -3.95
C GLY A 222 20.69 15.48 -4.98
N GLU A 223 20.70 14.77 -6.12
CA GLU A 223 19.56 14.79 -7.04
C GLU A 223 18.30 14.22 -6.38
N THR A 224 17.12 14.76 -6.74
CA THR A 224 15.85 14.24 -6.24
C THR A 224 15.54 12.88 -6.86
N VAL A 225 15.06 11.94 -6.03
CA VAL A 225 14.68 10.57 -6.42
C VAL A 225 13.73 10.54 -7.61
N GLU A 226 12.82 11.51 -7.71
CA GLU A 226 11.89 11.66 -8.82
C GLU A 226 12.58 11.81 -10.18
N LYS A 227 13.78 12.42 -10.23
CA LYS A 227 14.57 12.51 -11.47
C LYS A 227 15.25 11.19 -11.82
N ARG A 228 15.74 10.43 -10.82
CA ARG A 228 16.42 9.15 -11.05
C ARG A 228 15.47 7.99 -11.33
N LEU A 229 14.36 7.89 -10.62
CA LEU A 229 13.38 6.83 -10.85
C LEU A 229 12.69 7.00 -12.21
N LYS A 230 12.51 8.24 -12.71
CA LYS A 230 11.88 8.56 -14.02
C LYS A 230 12.46 7.81 -15.22
N GLY A 231 13.70 7.30 -15.14
CA GLY A 231 14.35 6.57 -16.24
C GLY A 231 14.25 5.05 -16.21
N VAL A 232 13.75 4.41 -15.13
CA VAL A 232 13.91 2.95 -14.90
C VAL A 232 12.58 2.24 -14.55
N PHE A 233 11.44 2.88 -14.83
CA PHE A 233 10.18 2.68 -14.11
C PHE A 233 9.33 1.43 -14.42
N GLU A 234 9.57 0.66 -15.48
CA GLU A 234 8.56 -0.35 -15.88
C GLU A 234 8.44 -1.55 -14.92
N LYS A 235 9.48 -1.85 -14.13
CA LYS A 235 9.51 -3.04 -13.25
C LYS A 235 9.98 -2.78 -11.81
N ALA A 236 10.37 -1.57 -11.46
CA ALA A 236 10.79 -1.25 -10.10
C ALA A 236 9.59 -1.04 -9.15
N PRO A 237 9.75 -1.30 -7.83
CA PRO A 237 8.76 -0.90 -6.83
C PRO A 237 8.44 0.59 -6.92
N HIS A 238 7.17 0.96 -6.76
CA HIS A 238 6.73 2.37 -6.87
C HIS A 238 7.19 3.22 -5.69
N PHE A 239 7.14 2.64 -4.49
CA PHE A 239 7.55 3.28 -3.25
C PHE A 239 8.53 2.36 -2.54
N PRO A 240 9.75 2.25 -3.06
CA PRO A 240 10.78 1.44 -2.41
C PRO A 240 11.15 2.08 -1.06
N PRO A 241 11.47 1.27 -0.05
CA PRO A 241 11.84 1.82 1.24
C PRO A 241 13.21 2.50 1.14
N THR A 242 13.28 3.65 1.78
CA THR A 242 14.48 4.51 1.89
C THR A 242 15.06 4.50 3.30
N SER A 243 14.28 4.02 4.27
CA SER A 243 14.69 3.72 5.63
C SER A 243 13.84 2.57 6.15
N VAL A 244 14.45 1.68 6.93
CA VAL A 244 13.82 0.50 7.50
C VAL A 244 14.27 0.39 8.95
N ARG A 245 13.34 0.09 9.87
CA ARG A 245 13.61 -0.27 11.25
C ARG A 245 12.87 -1.57 11.58
N LEU A 246 13.57 -2.45 12.31
CA LEU A 246 13.01 -3.69 12.83
C LEU A 246 12.36 -3.43 14.19
N GLN A 247 11.24 -4.09 14.43
CA GLN A 247 10.52 -3.98 15.69
C GLN A 247 9.71 -5.27 15.95
N THR A 248 9.59 -5.70 17.20
CA THR A 248 8.64 -6.71 17.65
C THR A 248 7.46 -6.07 18.36
N ILE A 249 6.26 -6.65 18.22
CA ILE A 249 5.07 -6.27 18.97
C ILE A 249 4.35 -7.52 19.46
N ASN A 250 4.01 -7.56 20.74
CA ASN A 250 3.23 -8.68 21.29
C ASN A 250 1.78 -8.61 20.82
N TYR A 251 1.20 -9.79 20.60
CA TYR A 251 -0.23 -9.91 20.35
C TYR A 251 -1.02 -9.52 21.61
N ARG A 252 -1.97 -8.59 21.46
CA ARG A 252 -2.79 -8.07 22.57
C ARG A 252 -4.29 -8.14 22.27
N PRO A 253 -4.91 -9.34 22.22
CA PRO A 253 -6.34 -9.45 22.06
C PRO A 253 -7.02 -8.74 23.24
N ASP A 254 -7.97 -7.85 22.94
CA ASP A 254 -8.68 -7.02 23.92
C ASP A 254 -7.76 -6.10 24.77
N GLY A 255 -6.58 -5.77 24.25
CA GLY A 255 -5.62 -4.87 24.92
C GLY A 255 -4.84 -5.50 26.08
N ARG A 256 -4.91 -6.82 26.28
CA ARG A 256 -4.14 -7.55 27.30
C ARG A 256 -2.98 -8.32 26.69
N GLU A 257 -1.81 -8.29 27.34
CA GLU A 257 -0.67 -9.08 26.91
C GLU A 257 -0.95 -10.59 26.99
N VAL A 258 -0.49 -11.31 25.97
CA VAL A 258 -0.54 -12.76 25.91
C VAL A 258 0.70 -13.33 26.62
N GLN A 259 0.51 -14.39 27.41
CA GLN A 259 1.61 -15.09 28.07
C GLN A 259 2.55 -15.72 27.04
N ALA A 260 3.85 -15.66 27.33
CA ALA A 260 4.90 -16.31 26.55
C ALA A 260 4.63 -17.81 26.39
N GLY A 261 4.85 -18.34 25.19
CA GLY A 261 4.71 -19.78 24.89
C GLY A 261 3.28 -20.32 24.76
N GLY A 262 2.24 -19.52 24.97
CA GLY A 262 0.86 -19.95 24.67
C GLY A 262 0.57 -19.99 23.17
N GLU A 263 -0.43 -20.76 22.72
CA GLU A 263 -0.86 -20.82 21.29
C GLU A 263 -1.17 -19.42 20.70
N LYS A 264 -1.61 -18.48 21.52
CA LYS A 264 -1.87 -17.11 21.08
C LYS A 264 -0.59 -16.30 20.83
N SER A 265 0.57 -16.73 21.34
CA SER A 265 1.86 -16.08 21.10
C SER A 265 2.37 -16.24 19.66
N HIS A 266 1.83 -17.21 18.90
CA HIS A 266 2.10 -17.33 17.46
C HIS A 266 1.72 -16.06 16.68
N HIS A 267 0.84 -15.24 17.22
CA HIS A 267 0.40 -13.97 16.62
C HIS A 267 1.24 -12.76 17.04
N ASN A 268 2.30 -12.95 17.82
CA ASN A 268 3.29 -11.89 18.03
C ASN A 268 3.87 -11.52 16.65
N ALA A 269 4.08 -10.23 16.44
CA ALA A 269 4.46 -9.71 15.13
C ALA A 269 5.91 -9.24 15.15
N PHE A 270 6.67 -9.66 14.15
CA PHE A 270 7.94 -9.06 13.77
C PHE A 270 7.69 -8.11 12.61
N LEU A 271 8.12 -6.86 12.75
CA LEU A 271 7.77 -5.76 11.87
C LEU A 271 8.99 -5.20 11.17
N PHE A 272 8.83 -4.94 9.87
CA PHE A 272 9.66 -4.05 9.10
C PHE A 272 8.87 -2.75 8.97
N THR A 273 9.29 -1.74 9.71
CA THR A 273 8.70 -0.41 9.65
C THR A 273 9.49 0.43 8.67
N GLU A 274 8.82 0.99 7.67
CA GLU A 274 9.49 1.55 6.50
C GLU A 274 9.04 2.98 6.20
N MET A 275 10.00 3.78 5.74
CA MET A 275 9.77 5.12 5.19
C MET A 275 10.19 5.15 3.73
N THR A 276 9.44 5.89 2.92
CA THR A 276 9.71 6.05 1.49
C THR A 276 10.10 7.50 1.21
N GLN A 277 10.62 7.77 0.01
CA GLN A 277 10.94 9.14 -0.43
C GLN A 277 11.88 9.91 0.51
N PHE A 278 12.74 9.21 1.26
CA PHE A 278 13.63 9.78 2.27
C PHE A 278 12.92 10.57 3.38
N ARG A 279 11.65 10.26 3.64
CA ARG A 279 10.95 10.77 4.81
C ARG A 279 11.66 10.30 6.09
N LYS A 280 11.69 11.18 7.09
CA LYS A 280 12.35 10.92 8.36
C LYS A 280 11.61 9.79 9.09
N MET A 281 12.38 8.82 9.60
CA MET A 281 11.84 7.75 10.46
C MET A 281 11.17 8.37 11.70
N PRO A 282 9.95 7.92 12.08
CA PRO A 282 9.28 8.37 13.30
C PRO A 282 10.14 8.12 14.54
N ASN A 283 10.09 9.03 15.51
CA ASN A 283 10.86 8.87 16.76
C ASN A 283 10.23 7.85 17.71
N GLN A 284 8.98 7.45 17.50
CA GLN A 284 8.27 6.49 18.32
C GLN A 284 8.09 5.18 17.55
N ASP A 285 8.19 4.07 18.27
CA ASP A 285 7.94 2.74 17.74
C ASP A 285 6.44 2.55 17.48
N LEU A 286 6.11 1.72 16.49
CA LEU A 286 4.73 1.43 16.15
C LEU A 286 4.04 0.79 17.36
N GLN A 287 2.88 1.30 17.74
CA GLN A 287 2.12 0.74 18.86
C GLN A 287 1.09 -0.25 18.35
N TRP A 288 0.80 -1.28 19.16
CA TRP A 288 -0.29 -2.19 18.88
C TRP A 288 -1.61 -1.41 18.69
N SER A 289 -2.32 -1.69 17.60
CA SER A 289 -3.60 -1.05 17.27
C SER A 289 -4.66 -2.02 16.74
N GLY A 290 -4.29 -3.27 16.45
CA GLY A 290 -5.18 -4.26 15.88
C GLY A 290 -4.48 -5.55 15.48
N ASP A 291 -5.24 -6.44 14.84
CA ASP A 291 -4.78 -7.77 14.44
C ASP A 291 -4.07 -7.74 13.07
N TRP A 292 -2.76 -7.98 13.07
CA TRP A 292 -1.93 -8.06 11.88
C TRP A 292 -2.16 -9.32 11.04
N PHE A 293 -2.73 -10.38 11.60
CA PHE A 293 -2.85 -11.68 10.94
C PHE A 293 -4.32 -12.14 10.94
N TYR A 294 -4.71 -13.01 10.01
CA TYR A 294 -6.09 -13.50 9.87
C TYR A 294 -6.14 -14.82 9.11
N GLY A 295 -7.11 -15.69 9.40
CA GLY A 295 -7.46 -16.83 8.55
C GLY A 295 -6.30 -17.75 8.11
N GLY A 296 -5.25 -17.90 8.91
CA GLY A 296 -4.05 -18.67 8.54
C GLY A 296 -3.00 -17.90 7.73
N ILE A 297 -3.27 -16.64 7.38
CA ILE A 297 -2.34 -15.71 6.76
C ILE A 297 -1.51 -15.05 7.86
N GLY A 298 -0.30 -15.54 8.09
CA GLY A 298 0.61 -15.01 9.10
C GLY A 298 1.63 -13.99 8.59
N GLY A 299 1.35 -13.34 7.46
CA GLY A 299 2.05 -12.14 7.03
C GLY A 299 1.08 -11.03 6.60
N THR A 300 1.45 -9.77 6.75
CA THR A 300 0.68 -8.63 6.23
C THR A 300 1.58 -7.50 5.78
N LEU A 301 1.32 -6.95 4.61
CA LEU A 301 1.83 -5.66 4.19
C LEU A 301 0.74 -4.62 4.40
N ALA A 302 1.10 -3.51 5.04
CA ALA A 302 0.24 -2.36 5.20
C ALA A 302 0.90 -1.14 4.60
N MET A 303 0.11 -0.33 3.89
CA MET A 303 0.55 0.89 3.23
C MET A 303 -0.33 2.05 3.63
N SER A 304 0.32 3.15 4.02
CA SER A 304 -0.39 4.35 4.43
C SER A 304 -1.25 4.90 3.30
N ARG A 305 -2.43 5.40 3.67
CA ARG A 305 -3.28 6.17 2.78
C ARG A 305 -2.52 7.24 2.02
N GLN A 306 -1.64 7.97 2.72
CA GLN A 306 -0.91 9.08 2.14
C GLN A 306 -0.07 8.64 0.94
N ILE A 307 0.58 7.48 1.02
CA ILE A 307 1.35 6.93 -0.09
C ILE A 307 0.43 6.37 -1.17
N PHE A 308 -0.53 5.52 -0.80
CA PHE A 308 -1.31 4.78 -1.79
C PHE A 308 -2.41 5.61 -2.45
N LEU A 309 -3.27 6.29 -1.67
CA LEU A 309 -4.36 7.09 -2.22
C LEU A 309 -3.86 8.46 -2.70
N ASP A 310 -3.15 9.18 -1.83
CA ASP A 310 -2.90 10.61 -2.06
C ASP A 310 -1.75 10.86 -3.04
N GLN A 311 -0.80 9.94 -3.17
CA GLN A 311 0.32 10.06 -4.12
C GLN A 311 0.15 9.17 -5.34
N TYR A 312 0.01 7.84 -5.14
CA TYR A 312 -0.06 6.91 -6.27
C TYR A 312 -1.36 7.05 -7.07
N LEU A 313 -2.51 6.90 -6.41
CA LEU A 313 -3.79 6.92 -7.12
C LEU A 313 -4.19 8.32 -7.58
N ALA A 314 -3.94 9.37 -6.79
CA ALA A 314 -4.33 10.73 -7.15
C ALA A 314 -3.85 11.17 -8.54
N GLU A 315 -2.62 10.79 -8.93
CA GLU A 315 -2.09 11.04 -10.28
C GLU A 315 -2.84 10.25 -11.35
N LYS A 316 -3.09 8.96 -11.10
CA LYS A 316 -3.74 8.05 -12.05
C LYS A 316 -5.24 8.30 -12.20
N LEU A 317 -5.86 8.99 -11.24
CA LEU A 317 -7.28 9.35 -11.26
C LEU A 317 -7.58 10.64 -12.02
N GLN A 318 -6.58 11.33 -12.56
CA GLN A 318 -6.76 12.52 -13.41
C GLN A 318 -7.78 12.31 -14.54
N PRO A 319 -7.82 11.19 -15.27
CA PRO A 319 -8.84 10.94 -16.28
C PRO A 319 -10.27 10.94 -15.72
N ALA A 320 -10.48 10.43 -14.50
CA ALA A 320 -11.79 10.40 -13.85
C ALA A 320 -12.26 11.80 -13.42
N ILE A 321 -11.32 12.72 -13.20
CA ILE A 321 -11.58 14.14 -12.89
C ILE A 321 -11.76 14.95 -14.18
N ALA A 322 -10.90 14.74 -15.18
CA ALA A 322 -10.91 15.49 -16.43
C ALA A 322 -12.05 15.05 -17.37
N GLY A 323 -12.54 13.82 -17.24
CA GLY A 323 -13.63 13.29 -18.04
C GLY A 323 -14.91 14.10 -17.95
N PRO A 324 -15.52 14.25 -16.77
CA PRO A 324 -16.71 15.10 -16.64
C PRO A 324 -16.48 16.55 -17.03
N TRP A 325 -15.27 17.06 -16.87
CA TRP A 325 -14.95 18.39 -17.37
C TRP A 325 -15.09 18.48 -18.89
N LYS A 326 -14.54 17.51 -19.61
CA LYS A 326 -14.70 17.41 -21.07
C LYS A 326 -16.16 17.23 -21.47
N MET A 327 -16.95 16.50 -20.67
CA MET A 327 -18.39 16.38 -20.87
C MET A 327 -19.11 17.71 -20.65
N ALA A 328 -18.78 18.42 -19.57
CA ALA A 328 -19.29 19.75 -19.27
C ALA A 328 -19.06 20.66 -20.47
N ASN A 329 -17.81 20.67 -20.97
CA ASN A 329 -17.26 21.28 -22.20
C ASN A 329 -17.71 20.63 -23.51
N HIS A 330 -18.63 19.68 -23.50
CA HIS A 330 -19.27 19.19 -24.70
C HIS A 330 -20.75 19.62 -24.75
N ILE A 331 -21.43 19.54 -23.60
CA ILE A 331 -22.86 19.88 -23.46
C ILE A 331 -23.17 21.32 -23.84
N GLY A 332 -22.48 22.31 -23.28
CA GLY A 332 -22.67 23.71 -23.68
C GLY A 332 -22.30 24.00 -25.14
N ASN A 333 -21.42 23.25 -25.81
CA ASN A 333 -21.11 23.41 -27.24
C ASN A 333 -22.27 22.85 -28.06
N THR A 334 -22.84 21.73 -27.63
CA THR A 334 -24.11 21.26 -28.19
C THR A 334 -25.21 22.31 -28.00
N CYS A 335 -25.23 23.02 -26.87
CA CYS A 335 -26.20 24.10 -26.63
C CYS A 335 -25.92 25.33 -27.52
N THR A 336 -24.65 25.70 -27.74
CA THR A 336 -24.27 26.84 -28.61
C THR A 336 -24.60 26.55 -30.08
N GLN A 337 -24.24 25.37 -30.58
CA GLN A 337 -24.53 24.93 -31.94
C GLN A 337 -26.03 24.88 -32.24
N PHE A 338 -26.85 24.48 -31.25
CA PHE A 338 -28.29 24.41 -31.43
C PHE A 338 -28.91 25.78 -31.76
N SER A 339 -28.40 26.85 -31.17
CA SER A 339 -28.86 28.22 -31.46
C SER A 339 -28.40 28.73 -32.82
N ASP A 340 -27.21 28.36 -33.26
CA ASP A 340 -26.61 28.88 -34.50
C ASP A 340 -27.25 28.25 -35.74
N GLU A 341 -27.57 26.94 -35.70
CA GLU A 341 -28.34 26.26 -36.77
C GLU A 341 -29.68 26.96 -37.06
N VAL A 342 -30.36 27.46 -36.01
CA VAL A 342 -31.70 28.03 -36.17
C VAL A 342 -31.68 29.51 -36.50
N LEU A 343 -30.77 30.27 -35.90
CA LEU A 343 -30.61 31.68 -36.21
C LEU A 343 -29.91 31.91 -37.57
N LYS A 344 -29.38 30.85 -38.20
CA LYS A 344 -28.59 30.90 -39.44
C LYS A 344 -27.41 31.87 -39.36
N LEU A 345 -26.94 32.11 -38.15
CA LEU A 345 -25.77 32.92 -37.90
C LEU A 345 -24.61 31.93 -37.83
N ASP A 346 -23.80 31.90 -38.88
CA ASP A 346 -22.60 31.08 -38.93
C ASP A 346 -21.50 31.79 -38.13
N PHE A 347 -21.56 31.65 -36.81
CA PHE A 347 -20.56 32.23 -35.91
C PHE A 347 -19.25 31.41 -35.88
N GLY A 348 -19.01 30.54 -36.86
CA GLY A 348 -17.80 29.74 -36.92
C GLY A 348 -17.58 28.91 -35.66
N GLY A 349 -18.67 28.40 -35.06
CA GLY A 349 -18.69 27.60 -33.84
C GLY A 349 -17.82 28.19 -32.74
N ASP A 350 -18.38 29.09 -31.92
CA ASP A 350 -17.71 29.77 -30.80
C ASP A 350 -16.64 28.89 -30.13
N ARG A 351 -15.39 29.05 -30.58
CA ARG A 351 -14.20 28.37 -30.02
C ARG A 351 -13.89 28.84 -28.60
N GLU A 352 -14.70 29.77 -28.08
CA GLU A 352 -14.55 30.42 -26.77
C GLU A 352 -15.33 29.73 -25.65
N TRP A 353 -16.32 28.89 -25.95
CA TRP A 353 -16.88 28.01 -24.91
C TRP A 353 -15.91 26.86 -24.64
N ILE A 354 -14.85 27.20 -23.92
CA ILE A 354 -13.93 26.29 -23.29
C ILE A 354 -13.94 26.77 -21.86
N LEU A 355 -14.58 26.01 -20.96
CA LEU A 355 -14.27 26.15 -19.53
C LEU A 355 -12.75 26.02 -19.43
N LYS A 356 -12.08 27.15 -19.18
CA LYS A 356 -10.63 27.23 -19.23
C LYS A 356 -10.10 26.33 -18.12
N ARG A 357 -8.93 25.71 -18.33
CA ARG A 357 -8.27 24.97 -17.25
C ARG A 357 -8.22 25.88 -16.02
N SER A 358 -8.83 25.42 -14.94
CA SER A 358 -8.94 26.06 -13.62
C SER A 358 -7.79 27.01 -13.30
N ARG A 359 -8.11 28.25 -12.90
CA ARG A 359 -7.18 29.12 -12.16
C ARG A 359 -7.22 28.84 -10.65
N ASP A 360 -8.35 28.37 -10.11
CA ASP A 360 -8.57 28.13 -8.69
C ASP A 360 -9.05 26.69 -8.42
N THR A 361 -8.09 25.78 -8.27
CA THR A 361 -8.37 24.41 -7.80
C THR A 361 -8.13 24.37 -6.30
N SER A 362 -9.19 24.30 -5.50
CA SER A 362 -9.04 23.98 -4.06
C SER A 362 -9.16 22.47 -3.86
N LEU A 363 -8.02 21.79 -3.72
CA LEU A 363 -7.99 20.41 -3.24
C LEU A 363 -8.27 20.44 -1.73
N ASN A 364 -9.54 20.28 -1.35
CA ASN A 364 -9.95 20.19 0.04
C ASN A 364 -9.95 18.72 0.49
N VAL A 365 -8.78 18.19 0.86
CA VAL A 365 -8.69 16.87 1.50
C VAL A 365 -9.33 16.95 2.89
N ARG A 366 -10.58 16.49 3.02
CA ARG A 366 -11.24 16.38 4.33
C ARG A 366 -10.63 15.24 5.13
N ARG A 367 -10.44 15.42 6.44
CA ARG A 367 -10.10 14.33 7.38
C ARG A 367 -11.29 13.35 7.47
N GLY A 368 -11.10 12.14 6.96
CA GLY A 368 -12.06 11.04 6.83
C GLY A 368 -11.64 10.18 5.63
N ALA A 369 -12.02 8.90 5.52
CA ALA A 369 -11.42 7.93 4.59
C ALA A 369 -11.34 8.35 3.10
N GLY A 370 -12.18 9.29 2.64
CA GLY A 370 -12.19 9.75 1.25
C GLY A 370 -11.43 11.05 0.96
N VAL A 371 -11.18 11.30 -0.31
CA VAL A 371 -10.66 12.58 -0.86
C VAL A 371 -11.81 13.29 -1.56
N GLN A 372 -12.09 14.55 -1.21
CA GLN A 372 -13.08 15.37 -1.90
C GLN A 372 -12.39 16.49 -2.68
N LEU A 373 -12.61 16.49 -3.99
CA LEU A 373 -12.24 17.55 -4.90
C LEU A 373 -13.48 18.38 -5.16
N THR A 374 -13.42 19.68 -4.90
CA THR A 374 -14.49 20.61 -5.29
C THR A 374 -13.90 21.67 -6.19
N TYR A 375 -14.50 21.79 -7.37
CA TYR A 375 -14.11 22.73 -8.39
C TYR A 375 -15.26 23.67 -8.71
N HIS A 376 -14.92 24.95 -8.84
CA HIS A 376 -15.85 26.01 -9.21
C HIS A 376 -15.22 26.82 -10.36
N ASP A 377 -15.89 26.87 -11.51
CA ASP A 377 -15.66 27.91 -12.52
C ASP A 377 -16.85 28.83 -12.54
N VAL A 378 -16.56 30.12 -12.58
CA VAL A 378 -17.54 31.13 -12.99
C VAL A 378 -16.84 31.95 -14.06
N ASP A 379 -17.15 31.66 -15.32
CA ASP A 379 -16.75 32.55 -16.40
C ASP A 379 -17.89 33.56 -16.60
N GLU A 380 -17.71 34.74 -16.02
CA GLU A 380 -18.59 35.91 -16.23
C GLU A 380 -18.13 36.77 -17.40
N ASN A 381 -17.24 36.28 -18.28
CA ASN A 381 -16.77 37.08 -19.42
C ASN A 381 -17.93 37.41 -20.38
N SER A 382 -18.51 38.59 -20.17
CA SER A 382 -19.25 39.32 -21.18
C SER A 382 -18.29 39.68 -22.31
N ALA A 383 -18.13 38.81 -23.30
CA ALA A 383 -17.51 39.19 -24.55
C ALA A 383 -18.44 40.20 -25.24
N ARG A 384 -18.28 41.49 -24.92
CA ARG A 384 -18.80 42.57 -25.74
C ARG A 384 -18.02 42.52 -27.05
N TRP A 385 -18.60 41.88 -28.06
CA TRP A 385 -18.13 42.02 -29.43
C TRP A 385 -18.35 43.48 -29.81
N GLY A 386 -17.25 44.24 -29.77
CA GLY A 386 -17.27 45.66 -30.07
C GLY A 386 -17.46 45.84 -31.56
N ASP A 387 -18.57 46.49 -31.94
CA ASP A 387 -18.89 47.03 -33.25
C ASP A 387 -18.13 46.37 -34.40
N ASP A 388 -18.62 45.22 -34.88
CA ASP A 388 -18.26 44.74 -36.20
C ASP A 388 -18.64 45.86 -37.19
N LYS A 389 -17.61 46.59 -37.65
CA LYS A 389 -17.74 47.70 -38.59
C LYS A 389 -18.11 47.25 -40.00
N GLU A 390 -18.53 46.00 -40.19
CA GLU A 390 -19.13 45.55 -41.44
C GLU A 390 -20.58 46.07 -41.52
N GLU A 391 -20.72 47.28 -42.07
CA GLU A 391 -21.98 47.91 -42.50
C GLU A 391 -22.82 47.04 -43.48
N SER A 392 -22.35 45.85 -43.85
CA SER A 392 -23.00 44.94 -44.80
C SER A 392 -23.89 43.87 -44.15
N VAL A 393 -23.83 43.68 -42.82
CA VAL A 393 -24.69 42.71 -42.14
C VAL A 393 -26.03 43.37 -41.82
N LYS A 394 -27.12 42.79 -42.35
CA LYS A 394 -28.53 43.20 -42.28
C LYS A 394 -28.95 43.88 -40.95
N PRO A 395 -30.02 44.71 -40.92
CA PRO A 395 -30.55 45.38 -39.72
C PRO A 395 -30.94 44.48 -38.52
N LEU A 396 -30.73 43.18 -38.64
CA LEU A 396 -30.91 42.13 -37.64
C LEU A 396 -29.62 41.69 -36.94
N ALA A 397 -28.46 42.27 -37.26
CA ALA A 397 -27.19 41.91 -36.62
C ALA A 397 -27.31 42.04 -35.09
N ALA A 398 -27.07 40.94 -34.39
CA ALA A 398 -27.05 40.92 -32.94
C ALA A 398 -25.96 41.89 -32.44
N MET A 399 -26.34 42.83 -31.58
CA MET A 399 -25.46 43.90 -31.12
C MET A 399 -24.67 43.50 -29.87
N GLU A 400 -25.24 42.65 -29.03
CA GLU A 400 -24.58 42.20 -27.81
C GLU A 400 -24.87 40.71 -27.58
N HIS A 401 -23.80 39.97 -27.26
CA HIS A 401 -23.86 38.57 -26.85
C HIS A 401 -23.31 38.47 -25.43
N TYR A 402 -24.07 37.86 -24.54
CA TYR A 402 -23.64 37.59 -23.18
C TYR A 402 -23.72 36.09 -22.93
N TRP A 403 -22.62 35.56 -22.42
CA TRP A 403 -22.52 34.22 -21.91
C TRP A 403 -22.28 34.28 -20.42
N TYR A 404 -23.04 33.51 -19.68
CA TYR A 404 -22.79 33.22 -18.27
C TYR A 404 -22.68 31.71 -18.16
N ASN A 405 -21.53 31.24 -17.66
CA ASN A 405 -21.30 29.83 -17.42
C ASN A 405 -20.80 29.64 -16.01
N LYS A 406 -21.54 28.82 -15.27
CA LYS A 406 -21.13 28.35 -13.96
C LYS A 406 -21.04 26.84 -14.01
N ALA A 407 -19.89 26.29 -13.62
CA ALA A 407 -19.70 24.85 -13.48
C ALA A 407 -19.20 24.53 -12.06
N GLU A 408 -19.88 23.60 -11.39
CA GLU A 408 -19.48 23.07 -10.08
C GLU A 408 -19.26 21.57 -10.24
N LEU A 409 -18.03 21.10 -10.01
CA LEU A 409 -17.71 19.67 -10.01
C LEU A 409 -17.29 19.26 -8.61
N SER A 410 -18.01 18.31 -8.03
CA SER A 410 -17.56 17.59 -6.83
C SER A 410 -17.17 16.17 -7.21
N CYS A 411 -15.95 15.75 -6.88
CA CYS A 411 -15.49 14.38 -7.04
C CYS A 411 -15.04 13.86 -5.68
N VAL A 412 -15.55 12.70 -5.29
CA VAL A 412 -15.31 12.04 -4.01
C VAL A 412 -14.73 10.67 -4.28
N ILE A 413 -13.51 10.43 -3.80
CA ILE A 413 -12.81 9.16 -3.92
C ILE A 413 -12.82 8.51 -2.54
N GLU A 414 -13.54 7.40 -2.37
CA GLU A 414 -13.77 6.78 -1.07
C GLU A 414 -13.36 5.30 -1.07
N PRO A 415 -12.26 4.93 -0.38
CA PRO A 415 -11.96 3.54 -0.08
C PRO A 415 -13.06 2.95 0.79
N GLN A 416 -13.52 1.75 0.43
CA GLN A 416 -14.57 1.04 1.13
C GLN A 416 -13.94 0.14 2.20
N VAL A 417 -14.08 0.53 3.45
CA VAL A 417 -13.50 -0.14 4.62
C VAL A 417 -13.80 -1.65 4.61
N GLY A 418 -12.79 -2.46 4.84
CA GLY A 418 -12.86 -3.92 4.87
C GLY A 418 -12.99 -4.58 3.50
N THR A 419 -12.91 -3.82 2.42
CA THR A 419 -12.92 -4.34 1.06
C THR A 419 -11.73 -3.80 0.29
N GLY A 420 -11.35 -4.45 -0.82
CA GLY A 420 -10.37 -3.94 -1.77
C GLY A 420 -10.94 -2.89 -2.72
N LYS A 421 -12.07 -2.26 -2.40
CA LYS A 421 -12.78 -1.38 -3.34
C LYS A 421 -12.58 0.09 -3.04
N ILE A 422 -12.48 0.89 -4.09
CA ILE A 422 -12.53 2.35 -4.03
C ILE A 422 -13.71 2.80 -4.88
N VAL A 423 -14.59 3.61 -4.32
CA VAL A 423 -15.71 4.21 -5.04
C VAL A 423 -15.38 5.66 -5.34
N ILE A 424 -15.37 5.99 -6.61
CA ILE A 424 -15.25 7.35 -7.12
C ILE A 424 -16.66 7.79 -7.49
N THR A 425 -17.17 8.81 -6.81
CA THR A 425 -18.45 9.43 -7.12
C THR A 425 -18.20 10.84 -7.57
N ALA A 426 -18.89 11.28 -8.61
CA ALA A 426 -18.78 12.66 -9.00
C ALA A 426 -20.11 13.25 -9.45
N ASP A 427 -20.30 14.51 -9.07
CA ASP A 427 -21.50 15.32 -9.26
C ASP A 427 -21.06 16.61 -9.95
N LEU A 428 -21.42 16.75 -11.22
CA LEU A 428 -21.20 17.93 -12.03
C LEU A 428 -22.53 18.67 -12.16
N LYS A 429 -22.51 19.96 -11.83
CA LYS A 429 -23.60 20.88 -12.10
C LYS A 429 -23.09 21.96 -13.04
N THR A 430 -23.86 22.25 -14.08
CA THR A 430 -23.61 23.40 -14.95
C THR A 430 -24.85 24.27 -15.00
N ASP A 431 -24.65 25.57 -15.01
CA ASP A 431 -25.67 26.60 -15.27
C ASP A 431 -25.13 27.48 -16.39
N THR A 432 -25.72 27.31 -17.57
CA THR A 432 -25.30 27.99 -18.81
C THR A 432 -26.44 28.89 -19.26
N GLN A 433 -26.17 30.19 -19.29
CA GLN A 433 -27.08 31.19 -19.81
C GLN A 433 -26.45 31.90 -21.02
N ARG A 434 -27.26 32.06 -22.07
CA ARG A 434 -26.99 32.87 -23.25
C ARG A 434 -28.04 33.97 -23.33
N THR A 435 -27.58 35.22 -23.42
CA THR A 435 -28.44 36.36 -23.73
C THR A 435 -27.95 36.99 -25.03
N VAL A 436 -28.83 37.06 -26.02
CA VAL A 436 -28.59 37.74 -27.30
C VAL A 436 -29.46 38.98 -27.34
N LYS A 437 -28.88 40.14 -27.61
CA LYS A 437 -29.61 41.39 -27.84
C LYS A 437 -29.38 41.88 -29.26
N SER A 438 -30.46 42.29 -29.91
CA SER A 438 -30.45 42.99 -31.19
C SER A 438 -30.98 44.42 -31.02
N LYS A 439 -31.02 45.20 -32.10
CA LYS A 439 -31.69 46.51 -32.12
C LYS A 439 -33.19 46.44 -31.84
N VAL A 440 -33.80 45.27 -32.06
CA VAL A 440 -35.25 45.08 -32.11
C VAL A 440 -35.75 44.02 -31.13
N GLY A 441 -34.93 43.64 -30.13
CA GLY A 441 -35.33 42.71 -29.10
C GLY A 441 -34.19 41.93 -28.46
N SER A 442 -34.57 40.97 -27.61
CA SER A 442 -33.64 40.11 -26.88
C SER A 442 -34.13 38.67 -26.80
N SER A 443 -33.20 37.73 -26.65
CA SER A 443 -33.47 36.33 -26.38
C SER A 443 -32.58 35.88 -25.24
N ASP A 444 -33.21 35.28 -24.23
CA ASP A 444 -32.60 34.75 -23.03
C ASP A 444 -32.85 33.24 -22.98
N PHE A 445 -31.78 32.47 -23.01
CA PHE A 445 -31.80 31.03 -22.87
C PHE A 445 -30.94 30.61 -21.68
N GLN A 446 -31.47 29.84 -20.75
CA GLN A 446 -30.74 29.31 -19.61
C GLN A 446 -31.03 27.83 -19.43
N LEU A 447 -29.96 27.06 -19.28
CA LEU A 447 -29.99 25.63 -19.10
C LEU A 447 -29.18 25.25 -17.87
N VAL A 448 -29.80 24.44 -17.01
CA VAL A 448 -29.14 23.79 -15.89
C VAL A 448 -29.01 22.31 -16.20
N CYS A 449 -27.79 21.80 -16.11
CA CYS A 449 -27.51 20.37 -16.25
C CYS A 449 -26.91 19.85 -14.94
N LYS A 450 -27.39 18.69 -14.50
CA LYS A 450 -26.81 17.94 -13.38
C LYS A 450 -26.46 16.53 -13.86
N ILE A 451 -25.20 16.15 -13.70
CA ILE A 451 -24.68 14.83 -14.07
C ILE A 451 -24.08 14.19 -12.83
N GLN A 452 -24.52 12.98 -12.51
CA GLN A 452 -23.96 12.17 -11.44
C GLN A 452 -23.47 10.86 -12.01
N TRP A 453 -22.24 10.46 -11.71
CA TRP A 453 -21.74 9.12 -12.06
C TRP A 453 -20.89 8.54 -10.94
N SER A 454 -20.69 7.23 -11.01
CA SER A 454 -19.92 6.48 -10.03
C SER A 454 -19.12 5.39 -10.71
N THR A 455 -17.83 5.31 -10.36
CA THR A 455 -16.88 4.31 -10.83
C THR A 455 -16.33 3.57 -9.62
N THR A 456 -16.32 2.26 -9.66
CA THR A 456 -15.74 1.39 -8.62
C THR A 456 -14.45 0.80 -9.15
N ILE A 457 -13.38 0.97 -8.40
CA ILE A 457 -12.10 0.30 -8.59
C ILE A 457 -12.06 -0.88 -7.63
N ASP A 458 -11.77 -2.06 -8.13
CA ASP A 458 -11.68 -3.32 -7.39
C ASP A 458 -10.23 -3.81 -7.41
N LEU A 459 -9.55 -3.66 -6.28
CA LEU A 459 -8.18 -4.14 -6.11
C LEU A 459 -8.20 -5.64 -5.87
N ARG A 460 -7.38 -6.36 -6.63
CA ARG A 460 -7.23 -7.82 -6.55
C ARG A 460 -5.75 -8.14 -6.50
N ALA A 461 -5.34 -9.01 -5.59
CA ALA A 461 -3.95 -9.44 -5.54
C ALA A 461 -3.71 -10.64 -6.47
N ILE A 462 -2.47 -10.77 -6.99
CA ILE A 462 -2.02 -11.94 -7.76
C ILE A 462 -1.02 -12.72 -6.93
N GLU A 463 -1.16 -14.03 -6.99
CA GLU A 463 -0.30 -14.98 -6.30
C GLU A 463 1.14 -14.99 -6.86
N THR A 464 1.41 -14.70 -8.14
CA THR A 464 2.73 -15.06 -8.74
C THR A 464 3.76 -13.93 -8.87
N ASP A 465 3.37 -12.64 -8.96
CA ASP A 465 4.29 -11.57 -9.40
C ASP A 465 4.37 -10.35 -8.46
N ALA A 466 3.68 -10.35 -7.31
CA ALA A 466 3.57 -9.19 -6.41
C ALA A 466 3.06 -7.90 -7.10
N LYS A 467 2.23 -8.08 -8.13
CA LYS A 467 1.58 -7.00 -8.87
C LYS A 467 0.15 -6.89 -8.39
N LEU A 468 -0.29 -5.68 -8.11
CA LEU A 468 -1.70 -5.39 -7.86
C LEU A 468 -2.46 -5.48 -9.19
N LEU A 469 -3.49 -6.31 -9.27
CA LEU A 469 -4.49 -6.21 -10.32
C LEU A 469 -5.57 -5.24 -9.90
N VAL A 470 -6.05 -4.52 -10.89
CA VAL A 470 -7.17 -3.64 -10.72
C VAL A 470 -8.24 -4.01 -11.72
N GLY A 471 -9.47 -4.22 -11.26
CA GLY A 471 -10.66 -4.18 -12.11
C GLY A 471 -11.36 -2.84 -11.95
N VAL A 472 -11.95 -2.31 -13.03
CA VAL A 472 -12.69 -1.05 -12.97
C VAL A 472 -14.09 -1.24 -13.55
N GLU A 473 -15.11 -0.82 -12.80
CA GLU A 473 -16.51 -0.85 -13.23
C GLU A 473 -17.12 0.54 -13.10
N SER A 474 -17.76 1.03 -14.16
CA SER A 474 -18.45 2.33 -14.15
C SER A 474 -19.96 2.15 -14.30
N LYS A 475 -20.73 2.79 -13.40
CA LYS A 475 -22.19 2.88 -13.52
C LYS A 475 -22.56 3.89 -14.59
N LYS A 476 -23.74 3.70 -15.21
CA LYS A 476 -24.29 4.67 -16.15
C LYS A 476 -24.51 6.02 -15.44
N PRO A 477 -24.08 7.15 -16.02
CA PRO A 477 -24.36 8.47 -15.50
C PRO A 477 -25.87 8.75 -15.46
N ILE A 478 -26.32 9.36 -14.37
CA ILE A 478 -27.66 9.93 -14.19
C ILE A 478 -27.59 11.38 -14.62
N VAL A 479 -28.46 11.80 -15.54
CA VAL A 479 -28.46 13.15 -16.09
C VAL A 479 -29.83 13.77 -15.98
N ASN A 480 -29.86 14.98 -15.42
CA ASN A 480 -31.02 15.83 -15.40
C ASN A 480 -30.68 17.13 -16.14
N VAL A 481 -31.51 17.48 -17.11
CA VAL A 481 -31.37 18.70 -17.90
C VAL A 481 -32.67 19.47 -17.81
N ASP A 482 -32.58 20.70 -17.32
CA ASP A 482 -33.71 21.61 -17.18
C ASP A 482 -33.44 22.90 -17.95
N ILE A 483 -34.40 23.29 -18.77
CA ILE A 483 -34.42 24.61 -19.40
C ILE A 483 -35.11 25.54 -18.40
N VAL A 484 -34.32 26.38 -17.72
CA VAL A 484 -34.81 27.27 -16.66
C VAL A 484 -35.37 28.56 -17.24
N ARG A 485 -34.81 29.02 -18.36
CA ARG A 485 -35.27 30.21 -19.09
C ARG A 485 -35.21 29.95 -20.59
N ASP A 486 -36.29 30.24 -21.29
CA ASP A 486 -36.34 30.32 -22.75
C ASP A 486 -37.35 31.42 -23.09
N THR A 487 -36.90 32.65 -22.90
CA THR A 487 -37.72 33.85 -23.05
C THR A 487 -37.16 34.70 -24.15
N ALA A 488 -38.04 35.35 -24.89
CA ALA A 488 -37.63 36.27 -25.91
C ALA A 488 -38.60 37.43 -25.98
N ASN A 489 -38.03 38.61 -26.16
CA ASN A 489 -38.74 39.87 -26.20
C ASN A 489 -38.45 40.54 -27.53
N VAL A 490 -39.47 41.14 -28.11
CA VAL A 490 -39.37 41.92 -29.34
C VAL A 490 -39.59 43.38 -28.94
N ASP A 491 -38.59 44.21 -29.15
CA ASP A 491 -38.62 45.62 -28.82
C ASP A 491 -38.73 46.43 -30.12
N GLY A 492 -39.85 47.13 -30.32
CA GLY A 492 -40.06 47.98 -31.49
C GLY A 492 -41.07 47.43 -32.50
N THR A 493 -41.13 48.08 -33.67
CA THR A 493 -42.10 47.77 -34.74
C THR A 493 -41.41 47.81 -36.11
N GLY A 494 -42.03 47.17 -37.11
CA GLY A 494 -41.52 47.13 -38.48
C GLY A 494 -40.89 45.79 -38.86
N GLU A 495 -40.42 45.71 -40.10
CA GLU A 495 -40.00 44.45 -40.74
C GLU A 495 -38.89 43.71 -39.96
N ALA A 496 -37.96 44.44 -39.34
CA ALA A 496 -36.90 43.84 -38.53
C ALA A 496 -37.44 43.19 -37.23
N ALA A 497 -38.41 43.82 -36.57
CA ALA A 497 -39.04 43.27 -35.37
C ALA A 497 -39.85 42.00 -35.70
N GLU A 498 -40.60 42.02 -36.80
CA GLU A 498 -41.36 40.86 -37.29
C GLU A 498 -40.43 39.68 -37.69
N GLN A 499 -39.31 39.97 -38.35
CA GLN A 499 -38.32 38.96 -38.71
C GLN A 499 -37.64 38.37 -37.46
N TRP A 500 -37.30 39.19 -36.46
CA TRP A 500 -36.74 38.75 -35.19
C TRP A 500 -37.71 37.85 -34.43
N GLU A 501 -38.98 38.25 -34.31
CA GLU A 501 -40.03 37.45 -33.68
C GLU A 501 -40.17 36.08 -34.35
N LYS A 502 -40.21 36.08 -35.69
CA LYS A 502 -40.29 34.85 -36.47
C LYS A 502 -39.11 33.92 -36.20
N TRP A 503 -37.88 34.43 -36.19
CA TRP A 503 -36.68 33.62 -35.91
C TRP A 503 -36.70 33.01 -34.52
N ILE A 504 -37.11 33.79 -33.52
CA ILE A 504 -37.26 33.30 -32.15
C ILE A 504 -38.31 32.20 -32.07
N GLN A 505 -39.47 32.40 -32.69
CA GLN A 505 -40.54 31.39 -32.67
C GLN A 505 -40.10 30.12 -33.40
N GLU A 506 -39.38 30.24 -34.51
CA GLU A 506 -38.76 29.11 -35.22
C GLU A 506 -37.71 28.42 -34.35
N ALA A 507 -36.88 29.15 -33.61
CA ALA A 507 -35.91 28.62 -32.65
C ALA A 507 -36.58 27.87 -31.50
N ALA A 508 -37.60 28.45 -30.88
CA ALA A 508 -38.39 27.81 -29.83
C ALA A 508 -39.11 26.56 -30.36
N ALA A 509 -39.66 26.60 -31.58
CA ALA A 509 -40.30 25.45 -32.22
C ALA A 509 -39.29 24.36 -32.59
N HIS A 510 -38.09 24.72 -33.04
CA HIS A 510 -37.00 23.78 -33.31
C HIS A 510 -36.52 23.10 -32.02
N ARG A 511 -36.33 23.87 -30.93
CA ARG A 511 -36.03 23.35 -29.59
C ARG A 511 -37.07 22.33 -29.11
N LYS A 512 -38.35 22.53 -29.44
CA LYS A 512 -39.43 21.55 -29.16
C LYS A 512 -39.36 20.30 -30.05
N LYS A 513 -39.00 20.44 -31.33
CA LYS A 513 -38.96 19.34 -32.31
C LYS A 513 -37.73 18.44 -32.17
N ARG A 514 -36.57 19.02 -31.87
CA ARG A 514 -35.30 18.33 -31.62
C ARG A 514 -34.96 18.56 -30.14
N PRO A 515 -35.63 17.84 -29.22
CA PRO A 515 -35.52 18.14 -27.80
C PRO A 515 -34.06 18.12 -27.39
N LEU A 516 -33.58 19.27 -26.92
CA LEU A 516 -32.20 19.47 -26.47
C LEU A 516 -31.78 18.38 -25.48
N LYS A 517 -32.74 17.93 -24.65
CA LYS A 517 -32.60 16.76 -23.78
C LYS A 517 -32.12 15.51 -24.52
N LYS A 518 -32.74 15.14 -25.65
CA LYS A 518 -32.35 13.96 -26.45
C LYS A 518 -30.99 14.14 -27.10
N SER A 519 -30.64 15.37 -27.50
CA SER A 519 -29.30 15.68 -28.01
C SER A 519 -28.26 15.47 -26.91
N ILE A 520 -28.50 16.03 -25.71
CA ILE A 520 -27.61 15.87 -24.56
C ILE A 520 -27.52 14.39 -24.17
N GLU A 521 -28.63 13.65 -24.11
CA GLU A 521 -28.66 12.20 -23.88
C GLU A 521 -27.78 11.44 -24.88
N THR A 522 -27.84 11.77 -26.17
CA THR A 522 -27.01 11.15 -27.22
C THR A 522 -25.52 11.43 -26.96
N HIS A 523 -25.17 12.64 -26.58
CA HIS A 523 -23.79 13.01 -26.24
C HIS A 523 -23.31 12.34 -24.95
N ILE A 524 -24.20 12.10 -23.99
CA ILE A 524 -23.90 11.32 -22.79
C ILE A 524 -23.70 9.85 -23.14
N GLU A 525 -24.47 9.28 -24.06
CA GLU A 525 -24.22 7.92 -24.57
C GLU A 525 -22.86 7.82 -25.26
N MET A 526 -22.47 8.82 -26.07
CA MET A 526 -21.13 8.90 -26.64
C MET A 526 -20.05 8.97 -25.56
N PHE A 527 -20.30 9.72 -24.49
CA PHE A 527 -19.40 9.75 -23.34
C PHE A 527 -19.43 8.49 -22.51
N GLN A 528 -20.54 7.75 -22.45
CA GLN A 528 -20.59 6.44 -21.81
C GLN A 528 -19.67 5.48 -22.55
N ASN A 529 -19.69 5.49 -23.89
CA ASN A 529 -18.72 4.74 -24.69
C ASN A 529 -17.29 5.21 -24.43
N TRP A 530 -17.07 6.52 -24.32
CA TRP A 530 -15.78 7.07 -23.89
C TRP A 530 -15.43 6.74 -22.43
N SER A 531 -16.41 6.52 -21.55
CA SER A 531 -16.21 6.17 -20.15
C SER A 531 -15.99 4.67 -19.95
N GLY A 532 -16.47 3.84 -20.88
CA GLY A 532 -16.00 2.48 -21.07
C GLY A 532 -14.51 2.49 -21.40
N ASN A 533 -14.08 3.43 -22.26
CA ASN A 533 -12.66 3.72 -22.43
C ASN A 533 -12.04 4.33 -21.17
N LEU A 534 -12.74 5.11 -20.34
CA LEU A 534 -12.17 5.61 -19.08
C LEU A 534 -11.88 4.48 -18.09
N ALA A 535 -12.84 3.55 -17.90
CA ALA A 535 -12.65 2.38 -17.06
C ALA A 535 -11.51 1.51 -17.60
N HIS A 536 -11.52 1.25 -18.91
CA HIS A 536 -10.45 0.52 -19.59
C HIS A 536 -9.09 1.22 -19.50
N ASN A 537 -9.03 2.52 -19.73
CA ASN A 537 -7.80 3.32 -19.66
C ASN A 537 -7.29 3.44 -18.23
N LEU A 538 -8.19 3.49 -17.24
CA LEU A 538 -7.83 3.52 -15.83
C LEU A 538 -7.30 2.14 -15.40
N GLU A 539 -7.99 1.08 -15.81
CA GLU A 539 -7.55 -0.30 -15.64
C GLU A 539 -6.19 -0.52 -16.32
N GLU A 540 -6.01 -0.05 -17.55
CA GLU A 540 -4.77 -0.11 -18.31
C GLU A 540 -3.66 0.74 -17.67
N ALA A 541 -3.96 1.96 -17.23
CA ALA A 541 -2.99 2.82 -16.54
C ALA A 541 -2.50 2.18 -15.23
N LEU A 542 -3.40 1.51 -14.50
CA LEU A 542 -3.08 0.82 -13.24
C LEU A 542 -2.42 -0.55 -13.49
N ASN A 543 -2.76 -1.25 -14.57
CA ASN A 543 -2.26 -2.59 -14.90
C ASN A 543 -1.12 -2.62 -15.94
N GLN A 544 -0.75 -1.54 -16.62
CA GLN A 544 0.29 -1.54 -17.67
C GLN A 544 1.35 -0.46 -17.46
N GLN A 545 0.95 0.80 -17.26
CA GLN A 545 1.88 1.95 -17.23
C GLN A 545 2.33 2.37 -15.82
N GLY A 546 2.00 1.57 -14.82
CA GLY A 546 2.33 1.87 -13.42
C GLY A 546 1.81 0.80 -12.48
N ARG A 547 2.06 -0.49 -12.80
CA ARG A 547 1.67 -1.59 -11.90
C ARG A 547 2.26 -1.34 -10.54
N PHE A 548 1.43 -1.22 -9.51
CA PHE A 548 1.97 -1.15 -8.16
C PHE A 548 2.73 -2.44 -7.87
N ILE A 549 4.05 -2.33 -7.76
CA ILE A 549 4.95 -3.42 -7.39
C ILE A 549 5.30 -3.19 -5.94
N PHE A 550 4.89 -4.13 -5.11
CA PHE A 550 5.16 -4.12 -3.68
C PHE A 550 6.61 -4.55 -3.41
N PRO A 551 7.24 -4.02 -2.33
CA PRO A 551 8.49 -4.59 -1.85
C PRO A 551 8.26 -6.07 -1.46
N GLY A 552 9.24 -6.94 -1.76
CA GLY A 552 9.15 -8.38 -1.47
C GLY A 552 8.58 -9.26 -2.60
N GLY A 553 8.42 -8.71 -3.81
CA GLY A 553 8.00 -9.48 -4.97
C GLY A 553 8.94 -10.65 -5.29
N GLY A 554 8.36 -11.85 -5.40
CA GLY A 554 9.08 -13.11 -5.61
C GLY A 554 9.36 -13.92 -4.33
N THR A 555 9.18 -13.32 -3.15
CA THR A 555 9.28 -13.99 -1.84
C THR A 555 7.92 -14.28 -1.23
N PHE A 556 6.93 -13.40 -1.44
CA PHE A 556 5.59 -13.54 -0.91
C PHE A 556 4.53 -13.52 -2.02
N ASP A 557 3.51 -14.35 -1.84
CA ASP A 557 2.25 -14.23 -2.56
C ASP A 557 1.36 -13.24 -1.80
N MET A 558 0.70 -12.36 -2.54
CA MET A 558 -0.13 -11.30 -1.99
C MET A 558 -1.60 -11.66 -2.14
N LYS A 559 -2.39 -11.44 -1.09
CA LYS A 559 -3.79 -11.86 -1.03
C LYS A 559 -4.67 -10.80 -0.36
N ASP A 560 -5.95 -10.81 -0.73
CA ASP A 560 -7.04 -10.09 -0.08
C ASP A 560 -6.73 -8.62 0.29
N PRO A 561 -6.48 -7.75 -0.70
CA PRO A 561 -6.29 -6.33 -0.43
C PRO A 561 -7.58 -5.75 0.18
N ILE A 562 -7.46 -5.07 1.31
CA ILE A 562 -8.58 -4.39 1.99
C ILE A 562 -8.17 -3.03 2.54
N PHE A 563 -9.13 -2.13 2.74
CA PHE A 563 -8.87 -0.85 3.43
C PHE A 563 -9.18 -0.88 4.92
N SER A 564 -8.32 -0.29 5.74
CA SER A 564 -8.57 -0.02 7.16
C SER A 564 -9.56 1.14 7.34
N LYS A 565 -9.98 1.39 8.59
CA LYS A 565 -10.82 2.57 8.93
C LYS A 565 -10.13 3.91 8.66
N GLU A 566 -8.81 3.95 8.69
CA GLU A 566 -8.01 5.15 8.39
C GLU A 566 -7.80 5.34 6.87
N GLY A 567 -8.19 4.34 6.06
CA GLY A 567 -7.98 4.32 4.61
C GLY A 567 -6.63 3.74 4.18
N ASP A 568 -5.91 3.10 5.10
CA ASP A 568 -4.67 2.39 4.78
C ASP A 568 -4.98 1.10 4.02
N LEU A 569 -4.13 0.74 3.06
CA LEU A 569 -4.24 -0.50 2.30
C LEU A 569 -3.55 -1.62 3.08
N LEU A 570 -4.28 -2.69 3.39
CA LEU A 570 -3.79 -3.90 4.06
C LEU A 570 -3.85 -5.08 3.09
N ILE A 571 -2.79 -5.88 3.05
CA ILE A 571 -2.65 -7.00 2.12
C ILE A 571 -2.10 -8.19 2.89
N GLY A 572 -2.71 -9.36 2.75
CA GLY A 572 -2.18 -10.60 3.29
C GLY A 572 -0.93 -11.06 2.54
N LEU A 573 0.03 -11.60 3.27
CA LEU A 573 1.25 -12.20 2.70
C LEU A 573 1.33 -13.67 3.09
N THR A 574 1.54 -14.53 2.12
CA THR A 574 1.94 -15.93 2.33
C THR A 574 3.33 -16.13 1.76
N PHE A 575 4.21 -16.77 2.53
CA PHE A 575 5.56 -17.06 2.04
C PHE A 575 5.45 -18.00 0.85
N ARG A 576 6.12 -17.64 -0.26
CA ARG A 576 6.27 -18.54 -1.38
C ARG A 576 7.41 -19.48 -1.02
N GLU A 577 7.09 -20.73 -0.72
CA GLU A 577 8.12 -21.74 -0.53
C GLU A 577 9.05 -21.72 -1.75
N GLY A 578 10.30 -21.37 -1.51
CA GLY A 578 11.33 -21.42 -2.54
C GLY A 578 11.53 -22.87 -2.97
N GLU A 579 11.38 -23.10 -4.27
CA GLU A 579 12.18 -24.10 -5.01
C GLU A 579 13.67 -23.93 -4.71
#